data_AF-A0A3A8YEG4-F1
#
_entry.id   AF-A0A3A8YEG4-F1
#
_cell.length_a   1.000
_cell.length_b   1.000
_cell.length_c   1.000
_cell.angle_alpha   90.00
_cell.angle_beta   90.00
_cell.angle_gamma   90.00
#
_symmetry.space_group_name_H-M   'P 1'
#
loop_
_entity.id
_entity.type
_entity.pdbx_description
1 polymer ?
#
loop_
_entity_poly.entity_id
_entity_poly.type
_entity_poly.pdbx_seq_one_letter_code
_entity_poly.pdbx_strand_id
1 'polypeptide(L)' 'MYALEQLMFRGTGCCPQYSWTQFAVCGNRAPLEKIRNSQRHPERWRIVFMPCQIQDVLKYLPKIA' A
#
# COMPACT_ATOMS: atom_id res chain seq x y z
N MET A 1 9.94 -1.28 -2.09
CA MET A 1 9.34 -0.87 -0.80
C MET A 1 8.04 -1.66 -0.63
N TYR A 2 7.46 -1.81 0.56
CA TYR A 2 6.19 -2.51 0.76
C TYR A 2 5.14 -1.53 1.29
N ALA A 3 3.91 -1.63 0.81
CA ALA A 3 2.78 -0.89 1.36
C ALA A 3 1.75 -1.85 1.94
N LEU A 4 1.21 -1.47 3.09
CA LEU A 4 0.05 -2.09 3.70
C LEU A 4 -1.18 -1.31 3.26
N GLU A 5 -2.08 -2.00 2.58
CA GLU A 5 -3.34 -1.44 2.10
C GLU A 5 -4.53 -2.07 2.83
N GLN A 6 -5.55 -1.27 3.09
CA GLN A 6 -6.79 -1.69 3.72
C GLN A 6 -7.95 -1.60 2.70
N LEU A 7 -8.82 -2.61 2.70
CA LEU A 7 -10.04 -2.64 1.90
C LEU A 7 -11.09 -1.74 2.54
N MET A 8 -11.22 -0.55 1.97
CA MET A 8 -12.15 0.47 2.40
C MET A 8 -13.39 0.46 1.51
N PHE A 9 -14.54 0.61 2.17
CA PHE A 9 -15.81 0.80 1.49
C PHE A 9 -15.88 2.26 1.03
N ARG A 10 -16.07 2.49 -0.27
CA ARG A 10 -16.12 3.84 -0.85
C ARG A 10 -17.53 4.43 -0.94
N GLY A 11 -18.57 3.61 -0.80
CA GLY A 11 -19.95 4.10 -0.77
C GLY A 11 -20.97 3.15 -1.38
N THR A 12 -22.24 3.44 -1.07
CA THR A 12 -23.43 2.77 -1.60
C THR A 12 -23.96 3.54 -2.81
N GLY A 13 -23.29 3.42 -3.96
CA GLY A 13 -23.96 3.69 -5.24
C GLY A 13 -24.92 2.54 -5.59
N CYS A 14 -25.43 2.47 -6.82
CA CYS A 14 -26.19 1.31 -7.31
C CYS A 14 -25.43 -0.03 -7.17
N CYS A 15 -24.11 0.02 -6.98
CA CYS A 15 -23.29 -1.13 -6.60
C CYS A 15 -22.35 -0.75 -5.45
N PRO A 16 -22.14 -1.62 -4.44
CA PRO A 16 -21.17 -1.40 -3.39
C PRO A 16 -19.75 -1.36 -3.99
N GLN A 17 -19.05 -0.24 -3.80
CA GLN A 17 -17.69 -0.08 -4.29
C GLN A 17 -16.69 -0.28 -3.16
N TYR A 18 -15.67 -1.09 -3.43
CA TYR A 18 -14.55 -1.32 -2.54
C TYR A 18 -13.25 -0.87 -3.21
N SER A 19 -12.39 -0.21 -2.46
CA SER A 19 -11.06 0.17 -2.92
C SER A 19 -10.02 -0.14 -1.87
N TRP A 20 -8.85 -0.55 -2.32
CA TRP A 20 -7.67 -0.66 -1.48
C TRP A 20 -7.07 0.72 -1.28
N THR A 21 -6.89 1.12 -0.02
CA THR A 21 -6.30 2.42 0.35
C THR A 21 -5.02 2.17 1.11
N GLN A 22 -3.95 2.88 0.75
CA GLN A 22 -2.67 2.80 1.44
C GLN A 22 -2.80 3.31 2.87
N PHE A 23 -2.44 2.45 3.82
CA PHE A 23 -2.44 2.77 5.24
C PHE A 23 -1.03 3.09 5.74
N ALA A 24 -0.03 2.28 5.35
CA ALA A 24 1.36 2.46 5.76
C ALA A 24 2.32 1.96 4.69
N VAL A 25 3.56 2.46 4.71
CA VAL A 25 4.63 2.01 3.83
C VAL A 25 5.86 1.69 4.68
N CYS A 26 6.54 0.58 4.39
CA CYS A 26 7.75 0.15 5.08
C CYS A 26 8.76 -0.45 4.10
N GLY A 27 10.05 -0.26 4.37
CA GLY A 27 11.12 -0.95 3.64
C GLY A 27 11.14 -2.45 3.88
N ASN A 28 10.59 -2.92 5.01
CA ASN A 28 10.53 -4.31 5.40
C ASN A 28 9.08 -4.81 5.46
N ARG A 29 8.84 -6.02 4.97
CA ARG A 29 7.53 -6.68 4.98
C ARG A 29 7.13 -7.16 6.38
N ALA A 30 8.08 -7.60 7.21
CA ALA A 30 7.78 -8.22 8.50
C ALA A 30 6.98 -7.33 9.47
N PRO A 31 7.28 -6.02 9.62
CA PRO A 31 6.45 -5.12 10.41
C PRO A 31 5.01 -5.00 9.89
N LEU A 32 4.83 -4.97 8.56
CA LEU A 32 3.52 -4.88 7.94
C LEU A 32 2.69 -6.16 8.16
N GLU A 33 3.33 -7.33 8.09
CA GLU A 33 2.67 -8.62 8.37
C GLU A 33 2.21 -8.70 9.84
N LYS A 34 3.02 -8.20 10.79
CA LYS A 34 2.60 -8.09 12.20
C LYS A 34 1.36 -7.22 12.34
N ILE A 35 1.37 -6.03 11.73
CA ILE A 35 0.21 -5.12 11.78
C ILE A 35 -1.02 -5.80 11.19
N ARG A 36 -0.91 -6.43 10.01
CA ARG A 36 -1.99 -7.17 9.34
C ARG A 36 -2.59 -8.27 10.22
N ASN A 37 -1.74 -9.10 10.84
CA ASN A 37 -2.18 -10.22 11.68
C ASN A 37 -2.81 -9.76 13.00
N SER A 38 -2.49 -8.54 13.46
CA SER A 38 -3.12 -7.94 14.64
C SER A 38 -4.47 -7.28 14.37
N GLN A 39 -4.93 -7.21 13.10
CA GLN A 39 -6.23 -6.61 12.76
C GLN A 39 -7.38 -7.60 12.96
N ARG A 40 -8.56 -7.07 13.28
CA ARG A 40 -9.78 -7.88 13.44
C ARG A 40 -10.21 -8.65 12.17
N HIS A 41 -9.87 -8.13 11.00
CA HIS A 41 -10.26 -8.69 9.70
C HIS A 41 -9.06 -8.76 8.74
N PRO A 42 -8.11 -9.70 8.94
CA PRO A 42 -6.88 -9.78 8.13
C PRO A 42 -7.14 -9.92 6.63
N GLU A 43 -8.29 -10.45 6.23
CA GLU A 43 -8.78 -10.57 4.85
C GLU A 43 -9.02 -9.21 4.17
N ARG A 44 -9.26 -8.16 4.98
CA ARG A 44 -9.42 -6.78 4.50
C ARG A 44 -8.09 -6.02 4.42
N TRP A 45 -6.97 -6.71 4.58
CA TRP A 45 -5.63 -6.12 4.52
C TRP A 45 -4.77 -6.89 3.55
N ARG A 46 -4.02 -6.16 2.74
CA ARG A 46 -3.04 -6.74 1.83
C ARG A 46 -1.73 -5.98 1.89
N ILE A 47 -0.65 -6.71 1.71
CA ILE A 47 0.68 -6.11 1.59
C ILE A 47 1.08 -6.22 0.14
N VAL A 48 1.28 -5.06 -0.50
CA VAL A 48 1.71 -4.97 -1.88
C VAL A 48 3.16 -4.53 -1.95
N PHE A 49 3.90 -5.12 -2.89
CA PHE A 49 5.21 -4.60 -3.23
C PHE A 49 5.01 -3.31 -4.02
N MET A 50 5.55 -2.21 -3.50
CA MET A 50 5.69 -0.97 -4.25
C MET A 50 7.02 -1.02 -5.00
N PRO A 51 7.00 -1.19 -6.33
CA PRO A 51 8.18 -0.88 -7.11
C PRO A 51 8.49 0.58 -6.84
N CYS A 52 9.77 0.90 -6.55
CA CYS A 52 10.22 2.28 -6.44
C CYS A 52 9.70 2.99 -7.70
N GLN A 53 8.84 4.01 -7.55
CA GLN A 53 8.40 4.75 -8.71
C GLN A 53 9.67 5.25 -9.39
N ILE A 54 9.86 4.92 -10.67
CA ILE A 54 11.02 5.38 -11.43
C ILE A 54 11.17 6.90 -11.30
N GLN A 55 10.06 7.62 -11.12
CA GLN A 55 10.03 9.06 -10.82
C GLN A 55 10.82 9.46 -9.55
N ASP A 56 10.78 8.66 -8.48
CA ASP A 56 11.58 8.93 -7.27
C ASP A 56 13.06 8.63 -7.48
N VAL A 57 13.41 7.67 -8.33
CA VAL A 57 14.81 7.39 -8.71
C VAL A 57 15.35 8.48 -9.62
N LEU A 58 14.55 8.94 -10.59
CA LEU A 58 14.91 10.00 -11.55
C LEU A 58 15.13 11.36 -10.87
N LYS A 59 14.56 11.62 -9.68
CA LYS A 59 14.82 12.85 -8.90
C LYS A 59 16.26 12.94 -8.39
N TYR A 60 16.91 11.80 -8.15
CA TYR A 60 18.25 11.74 -7.57
C TYR A 60 19.35 11.40 -8.59
N LEU A 61 18.99 11.14 -9.85
CA LEU A 61 20.01 11.02 -10.88
C LEU A 61 20.56 12.41 -11.19
N PRO A 62 21.89 12.61 -11.15
CA PRO A 62 22.46 13.84 -11.66
C PRO A 62 22.03 13.98 -13.10
N LYS A 63 21.43 15.12 -13.45
CA LYS A 63 21.18 15.48 -14.85
C LYS A 63 22.54 15.53 -15.52
N ILE A 64 22.88 14.49 -16.26
CA ILE A 64 24.05 14.50 -17.14
C ILE A 64 23.68 15.51 -18.23
N ALA A 65 24.35 16.66 -18.17
CA ALA A 65 24.24 17.74 -19.14
C ALA A 65 25.01 17.42 -20.42
#